data_AF-A0A1P8FFD6-F1
#
_entry.id   AF-A0A1P8FFD6-F1
#
_cell.length_a   1.000
_cell.length_b   1.000
_cell.length_c   1.000
_cell.angle_alpha   90.00
_cell.angle_beta   90.00
_cell.angle_gamma   90.00
#
_symmetry.space_group_name_H-M   'P 1'
#
loop_
_entity.id
_entity.type
_entity.pdbx_description
1 polymer ?
#
loop_
_entity_poly.entity_id
_entity_poly.type
_entity_poly.pdbx_seq_one_letter_code
_entity_poly.pdbx_strand_id
1 'polypeptide(L)'
;MSSGDSTVALDFQVRFPHRFWLSSWGKSEDHPGGFRYKLLSSRTEPHGHLELVIVLEEPGGIKTELERLDVKPDTFEKTADLYVDALAASAEVTFFAIDATRCRTAQDFQRVVTDAGWYEERQG
;
A
#
# COMPACT_ATOMS: atom_id res chain seq x y z
N MET A 1 23.93 -5.79 5.89
CA MET A 1 23.09 -4.67 6.33
C MET A 1 21.67 -5.06 5.96
N SER A 2 20.87 -5.43 6.97
CA SER A 2 19.50 -5.86 6.77
C SER A 2 18.69 -4.68 6.24
N SER A 3 18.09 -4.82 5.07
CA SER A 3 17.18 -3.84 4.50
C SER A 3 15.96 -3.72 5.42
N GLY A 4 15.97 -2.71 6.29
CA GLY A 4 14.89 -2.38 7.23
C GLY A 4 13.58 -2.28 6.46
N ASP A 5 12.62 -3.11 6.81
CA ASP A 5 11.62 -2.91 7.88
C ASP A 5 10.32 -2.38 7.27
N SER A 6 9.40 -3.35 7.15
CA SER A 6 7.96 -3.27 6.89
C SER A 6 7.36 -1.87 6.71
N THR A 7 6.98 -1.54 5.49
CA THR A 7 6.34 -0.25 5.19
C THR A 7 4.98 -0.09 5.90
N VAL A 8 4.28 -1.19 6.20
CA VAL A 8 3.22 -1.28 7.22
C VAL A 8 3.47 -2.52 8.06
N ALA A 9 3.57 -2.38 9.39
CA ALA A 9 3.71 -3.51 10.30
C ALA A 9 2.33 -4.14 10.57
N LEU A 10 2.07 -5.34 10.05
CA LEU A 10 0.87 -6.12 10.34
C LEU A 10 1.23 -7.25 11.31
N ASP A 11 0.50 -7.37 12.42
CA ASP A 11 0.73 -8.42 13.42
C ASP A 11 -0.46 -9.39 13.58
N PHE A 12 -1.64 -9.03 13.05
CA PHE A 12 -2.89 -9.81 13.15
C PHE A 12 -3.34 -10.11 14.59
N GLN A 13 -2.81 -9.39 15.58
CA GLN A 13 -3.24 -9.42 16.98
C GLN A 13 -3.96 -8.13 17.33
N VAL A 14 -3.33 -7.00 17.02
CA VAL A 14 -3.87 -5.66 17.26
C VAL A 14 -3.90 -4.84 15.98
N ARG A 15 -3.06 -5.17 14.99
CA ARG A 15 -2.97 -4.44 13.72
C ARG A 15 -3.31 -5.32 12.52
N PHE A 16 -4.33 -4.89 11.79
CA PHE A 16 -4.91 -5.63 10.66
C PHE A 16 -4.86 -4.79 9.39
N PRO A 17 -4.69 -5.39 8.20
CA PRO A 17 -4.73 -4.64 6.94
C PRO A 17 -6.14 -4.09 6.71
N HIS A 18 -6.28 -2.87 6.17
CA HIS A 18 -7.58 -2.26 5.93
C HIS A 18 -7.94 -2.24 4.43
N ARG A 19 -7.37 -1.31 3.66
CA ARG A 19 -7.53 -1.25 2.20
C ARG A 19 -6.21 -0.84 1.56
N PHE A 20 -5.89 -1.47 0.43
CA PHE A 20 -4.67 -1.15 -0.31
C PHE A 20 -4.98 -0.66 -1.70
N TRP A 21 -4.09 0.17 -2.23
CA TRP A 21 -4.12 0.56 -3.63
C TRP A 21 -2.76 0.33 -4.23
N LEU A 22 -2.75 -0.19 -5.45
CA LEU A 22 -1.53 -0.42 -6.21
C LEU A 22 -1.70 0.24 -7.57
N SER A 23 -0.73 1.07 -7.95
CA SER A 23 -0.73 1.67 -9.28
C SER A 23 -0.25 0.68 -10.33
N SER A 24 -0.62 0.92 -11.59
CA SER A 24 0.14 0.42 -12.73
C SER A 24 1.58 0.94 -12.66
N TRP A 25 2.50 0.22 -13.30
CA TRP A 25 3.86 0.72 -13.46
C TRP A 25 3.86 1.98 -14.34
N GLY A 26 4.44 3.05 -13.83
CA GLY A 26 4.74 4.28 -14.55
C GLY A 26 6.23 4.39 -14.89
N LYS A 27 6.60 5.45 -15.61
CA LYS A 27 7.98 5.84 -15.90
C LYS A 27 8.10 7.36 -15.87
N SER A 28 9.22 7.85 -15.39
CA SER A 28 9.56 9.28 -15.38
C SER A 28 11.05 9.46 -15.66
N GLU A 29 11.48 10.71 -15.84
CA GLU A 29 12.91 11.02 -15.99
C GLU A 29 13.72 10.64 -14.74
N ASP A 30 13.14 10.82 -13.55
CA ASP A 30 13.76 10.46 -12.27
C ASP A 30 13.80 8.94 -12.04
N HIS A 31 12.86 8.20 -12.63
CA HIS A 31 12.72 6.75 -12.48
C HIS A 31 12.63 6.07 -13.87
N PRO A 32 13.73 6.04 -14.65
CA PRO A 32 13.72 5.52 -16.02
C PRO A 32 13.51 4.01 -16.09
N GLY A 33 13.87 3.29 -15.01
CA GLY A 33 13.56 1.87 -14.84
C GLY A 33 12.06 1.59 -14.66
N GLY A 34 11.31 2.61 -14.28
CA GLY A 34 9.90 2.53 -13.91
C GLY A 34 9.71 2.65 -12.40
N PHE A 35 8.45 2.80 -12.01
CA PHE A 35 8.04 2.85 -10.62
C PHE A 35 6.57 2.47 -10.50
N ARG A 36 6.11 2.16 -9.29
CA ARG A 36 4.68 2.12 -8.95
C ARG A 36 4.44 2.67 -7.56
N TYR A 37 3.28 3.25 -7.36
CA TYR A 37 2.84 3.68 -6.04
C TYR A 37 2.06 2.57 -5.35
N LYS A 38 2.22 2.50 -4.03
CA LYS A 38 1.38 1.70 -3.13
C LYS A 38 0.82 2.59 -2.04
N LEU A 39 -0.47 2.49 -1.80
CA LEU A 39 -1.10 3.02 -0.60
C LEU A 39 -1.42 1.83 0.29
N LEU A 40 -0.75 1.77 1.43
CA LEU A 40 -0.83 0.68 2.38
C LEU A 40 -1.49 1.18 3.64
N SER A 41 -2.66 0.66 4.01
CA SER A 41 -3.32 0.99 5.27
C SER A 41 -3.51 -0.17 6.24
N SER A 42 -3.42 0.16 7.53
CA SER A 42 -3.74 -0.78 8.60
C SER A 42 -4.69 -0.15 9.59
N ARG A 43 -5.49 -0.97 10.26
CA ARG A 43 -6.34 -0.59 11.37
C ARG A 43 -5.81 -1.19 12.66
N THR A 44 -5.80 -0.39 13.71
CA THR A 44 -5.51 -0.86 15.07
C THR A 44 -6.83 -1.13 15.80
N GLU A 45 -7.00 -2.32 16.36
CA GLU A 45 -8.16 -2.70 17.16
C GLU A 45 -7.80 -2.79 18.65
N PRO A 46 -8.72 -2.46 19.58
CA PRO A 46 -10.13 -2.07 19.34
C PRO A 46 -10.33 -0.57 19.05
N HIS A 47 -9.28 0.25 19.14
CA HIS A 47 -9.40 1.71 19.13
C HIS A 47 -9.75 2.32 17.77
N GLY A 48 -9.63 1.57 16.69
CA GLY A 48 -10.10 1.94 15.36
C GLY A 48 -9.25 2.97 14.63
N HIS A 49 -8.03 3.27 15.09
CA HIS A 49 -7.12 4.15 14.35
C HIS A 49 -6.71 3.51 13.03
N LEU A 50 -6.70 4.29 11.95
CA LEU A 50 -6.21 3.86 10.64
C LEU A 50 -4.88 4.54 10.35
N GLU A 51 -3.88 3.76 10.00
CA GLU A 51 -2.66 4.26 9.39
C GLU A 51 -2.80 4.15 7.87
N LEU A 52 -2.31 5.15 7.13
CA LEU A 52 -2.11 5.12 5.68
C LEU A 52 -0.66 5.46 5.37
N VAL A 53 0.00 4.62 4.58
CA VAL A 53 1.40 4.78 4.16
C VAL A 53 1.46 4.79 2.65
N ILE A 54 2.08 5.84 2.10
CA ILE A 54 2.29 6.02 0.67
C ILE A 54 3.73 5.62 0.35
N VAL A 55 3.87 4.74 -0.62
CA VAL A 55 5.15 4.09 -0.96
C VAL A 55 5.38 4.21 -2.45
N LEU A 56 6.57 4.62 -2.84
CA LEU A 56 7.10 4.43 -4.18
C LEU A 56 7.90 3.13 -4.21
N GLU A 57 7.64 2.26 -5.16
CA GLU A 57 8.43 1.06 -5.40
C GLU A 57 9.03 1.10 -6.81
N GLU A 58 10.32 0.85 -6.88
CA GLU A 58 11.08 0.73 -8.13
C GLU A 58 11.29 -0.76 -8.50
N PRO A 59 11.65 -1.06 -9.77
CA PRO A 59 12.01 -2.41 -10.17
C PRO A 59 13.09 -3.01 -9.28
N GLY A 60 12.99 -4.30 -9.01
CA GLY A 60 13.84 -4.94 -8.02
C GLY A 60 13.38 -4.72 -6.57
N GLY A 61 12.22 -4.10 -6.33
CA GLY A 61 11.60 -4.08 -5.01
C GLY A 61 12.22 -3.09 -4.02
N ILE A 62 12.97 -2.11 -4.52
CA ILE A 62 13.40 -0.95 -3.72
C ILE A 62 12.14 -0.15 -3.37
N LYS A 63 11.93 0.11 -2.08
CA LYS A 63 10.74 0.78 -1.56
C LYS A 63 11.15 2.05 -0.82
N THR A 64 10.51 3.16 -1.16
CA THR A 64 10.69 4.47 -0.53
C THR A 64 9.35 4.90 0.06
N GLU A 65 9.30 5.10 1.37
CA GLU A 65 8.15 5.73 2.02
C GLU A 65 8.13 7.21 1.66
N LEU A 66 7.05 7.64 1.03
CA LEU A 66 6.83 9.05 0.67
C LEU A 66 6.16 9.79 1.81
N GLU A 67 5.18 9.15 2.45
CA GLU A 67 4.38 9.75 3.50
C GLU A 67 3.68 8.70 4.36
N ARG A 68 3.44 9.04 5.63
CA ARG A 68 2.72 8.22 6.60
C ARG A 68 1.76 9.09 7.41
N LEU A 69 0.52 8.63 7.52
CA LEU A 69 -0.58 9.36 8.11
C LEU A 69 -1.33 8.50 9.11
N ASP A 70 -1.68 9.11 10.24
CA ASP A 70 -2.76 8.62 11.09
C ASP A 70 -4.07 9.30 10.66
N VAL A 71 -5.00 8.50 10.15
CA VAL A 71 -6.25 8.96 9.55
C VAL A 71 -7.44 8.50 10.38
N LYS A 72 -8.42 9.38 10.55
CA LYS A 72 -9.67 9.02 11.23
C LYS A 72 -10.53 8.11 10.33
N PRO A 73 -11.26 7.14 10.89
CA PRO A 73 -12.13 6.24 10.12
C PRO A 73 -13.15 6.93 9.23
N ASP A 74 -13.74 8.04 9.68
CA ASP A 74 -14.76 8.80 8.95
C ASP A 74 -14.21 9.56 7.74
N THR A 75 -12.91 9.87 7.74
CA THR A 75 -12.24 10.59 6.65
C THR A 75 -11.32 9.71 5.82
N PHE A 76 -11.18 8.43 6.16
CA PHE A 76 -10.16 7.55 5.58
C PHE A 76 -10.27 7.42 4.06
N GLU A 77 -11.45 7.06 3.55
CA GLU A 77 -11.66 6.87 2.11
C GLU A 77 -11.36 8.15 1.33
N LYS A 78 -11.94 9.29 1.77
CA LYS A 78 -11.68 10.59 1.15
C LYS A 78 -10.20 10.96 1.16
N THR A 79 -9.48 10.62 2.24
CA THR A 79 -8.05 10.89 2.34
C THR A 79 -7.28 10.03 1.34
N ALA A 80 -7.55 8.72 1.28
CA ALA A 80 -6.92 7.83 0.34
C ALA A 80 -7.20 8.23 -1.12
N ASP A 81 -8.45 8.56 -1.45
CA ASP A 81 -8.86 8.99 -2.79
C ASP A 81 -8.10 10.25 -3.25
N LEU A 82 -7.85 11.21 -2.36
CA LEU A 82 -7.06 12.39 -2.69
C LEU A 82 -5.62 12.03 -3.12
N TYR A 83 -5.00 11.05 -2.47
CA TYR A 83 -3.67 10.57 -2.87
C TYR A 83 -3.74 9.77 -4.16
N VAL A 84 -4.72 8.88 -4.30
CA VAL A 84 -4.92 8.07 -5.51
C VAL A 84 -5.08 8.99 -6.72
N ASP A 85 -5.98 9.96 -6.66
CA ASP A 85 -6.28 10.88 -7.76
C ASP A 85 -5.07 11.77 -8.09
N ALA A 86 -4.41 12.33 -7.08
CA ALA A 86 -3.24 13.19 -7.27
C ALA A 86 -2.07 12.43 -7.91
N LEU A 87 -1.77 11.24 -7.41
CA LEU A 87 -0.68 10.41 -7.92
C LEU A 87 -1.01 9.89 -9.33
N ALA A 88 -2.25 9.42 -9.56
CA ALA A 88 -2.71 8.95 -10.86
C ALA A 88 -2.56 10.02 -11.94
N ALA A 89 -3.01 11.25 -11.64
CA ALA A 89 -2.90 12.37 -12.56
C ALA A 89 -1.45 12.79 -12.80
N SER A 90 -0.63 12.88 -11.75
CA SER A 90 0.76 13.36 -11.84
C SER A 90 1.70 12.43 -12.61
N ALA A 91 1.43 11.12 -12.55
CA ALA A 91 2.31 10.08 -13.08
C ALA A 91 1.69 9.30 -14.25
N GLU A 92 0.50 9.70 -14.71
CA GLU A 92 -0.27 9.00 -15.75
C GLU A 92 -0.43 7.50 -15.47
N VAL A 93 -0.63 7.15 -14.20
CA VAL A 93 -0.86 5.77 -13.74
C VAL A 93 -2.32 5.55 -13.36
N THR A 94 -2.75 4.30 -13.38
CA THR A 94 -4.07 3.88 -12.88
C THR A 94 -3.89 3.11 -11.58
N PHE A 95 -4.89 3.13 -10.71
CA PHE A 95 -4.88 2.35 -9.48
C PHE A 95 -5.94 1.26 -9.48
N PHE A 96 -5.63 0.15 -8.84
CA PHE A 96 -6.62 -0.83 -8.41
C PHE A 96 -6.62 -0.95 -6.90
N ALA A 97 -7.81 -1.11 -6.33
CA ALA A 97 -8.01 -1.24 -4.89
C ALA A 97 -8.16 -2.70 -4.48
N ILE A 98 -7.65 -3.03 -3.29
CA ILE A 98 -7.76 -4.33 -2.65
C ILE A 98 -8.42 -4.13 -1.30
N ASP A 99 -9.61 -4.69 -1.13
CA ASP A 99 -10.30 -4.69 0.16
C ASP A 99 -9.78 -5.80 1.06
N ALA A 100 -9.07 -5.43 2.12
CA ALA A 100 -8.54 -6.34 3.12
C ALA A 100 -9.22 -6.16 4.50
N THR A 101 -10.35 -5.44 4.55
CA THR A 101 -11.01 -5.04 5.81
C THR A 101 -11.47 -6.25 6.64
N ARG A 102 -11.68 -7.39 5.98
CA ARG A 102 -12.11 -8.66 6.59
C ARG A 102 -10.95 -9.58 6.97
N CYS A 103 -9.72 -9.27 6.58
CA CYS A 103 -8.58 -10.11 6.89
C CYS A 103 -8.29 -10.10 8.40
N ARG A 104 -8.18 -11.30 8.96
CA ARG A 104 -7.89 -11.52 10.39
C ARG A 104 -6.63 -12.34 10.62
N THR A 105 -6.06 -12.92 9.56
CA THR A 105 -4.85 -13.73 9.64
C THR A 105 -3.92 -13.39 8.47
N ALA A 106 -2.64 -13.71 8.64
CA ALA A 106 -1.66 -13.61 7.56
C ALA A 106 -2.06 -14.47 6.34
N GLN A 107 -2.69 -15.62 6.58
CA GLN A 107 -3.16 -16.50 5.51
C GLN A 107 -4.33 -15.88 4.73
N ASP A 108 -5.30 -15.27 5.42
CA ASP A 108 -6.40 -14.55 4.77
C ASP A 108 -5.87 -13.40 3.91
N PHE A 109 -4.94 -12.66 4.49
CA PHE A 109 -4.32 -11.53 3.83
C PHE A 109 -3.54 -11.98 2.58
N GLN A 110 -2.71 -13.02 2.70
CA GLN A 110 -1.97 -13.59 1.57
C GLN A 110 -2.90 -14.03 0.44
N ARG A 111 -4.02 -14.69 0.77
CA ARG A 111 -5.03 -15.09 -0.21
C ARG A 111 -5.62 -13.87 -0.92
N VAL A 112 -6.07 -12.87 -0.17
CA VAL A 112 -6.68 -11.65 -0.74
C VAL A 112 -5.74 -10.93 -1.69
N VAL A 113 -4.46 -10.74 -1.33
CA VAL A 113 -3.51 -10.06 -2.22
C VAL A 113 -3.13 -10.91 -3.43
N THR A 114 -3.05 -12.23 -3.29
CA THR A 114 -2.76 -13.14 -4.41
C THR A 114 -3.91 -13.17 -5.40
N ASP A 115 -5.15 -13.26 -4.91
CA ASP A 115 -6.36 -13.27 -5.75
C ASP A 115 -6.54 -11.94 -6.48
N ALA A 116 -6.08 -10.83 -5.88
CA ALA A 116 -6.04 -9.52 -6.51
C ALA A 116 -4.89 -9.34 -7.52
N GLY A 117 -4.08 -10.37 -7.76
CA GLY A 117 -2.96 -10.31 -8.70
C GLY A 117 -1.76 -9.51 -8.21
N TRP A 118 -1.67 -9.22 -6.90
CA TRP A 118 -0.46 -8.65 -6.32
C TRP A 118 0.57 -9.76 -6.15
N TYR A 119 1.46 -9.86 -7.13
CA TYR A 119 2.68 -10.66 -7.04
C TYR A 119 3.85 -9.74 -6.66
N GLU A 120 4.62 -10.14 -5.66
CA GLU A 120 5.98 -9.60 -5.51
C GLU A 120 6.81 -10.23 -6.63
N GLU A 121 7.36 -9.41 -7.52
CA GLU A 121 8.36 -9.91 -8.47
C GLU A 121 9.51 -10.47 -7.63
N ARG A 122 9.65 -11.81 -7.64
CA ARG A 122 10.80 -12.46 -7.05
C ARG A 122 12.02 -11.94 -7.79
N GLN A 123 12.92 -11.27 -7.06
CA GLN A 123 14.26 -11.01 -7.56
C GLN A 123 14.86 -12.35 -8.01
N GLY A 124 15.09 -12.47 -9.32
CA GLY A 124 15.91 -13.52 -9.91
C GLY A 124 17.38 -13.19 -9.79
#